data_AF-A0A9E0Y073-F1
#
_entry.id   AF-A0A9E0Y073-F1
#
_cell.length_a   1.000
_cell.length_b   1.000
_cell.length_c   1.000
_cell.angle_alpha   90.00
_cell.angle_beta   90.00
_cell.angle_gamma   90.00
#
_symmetry.space_group_name_H-M   'P 1'
#
loop_
_entity.id
_entity.type
_entity.pdbx_description
1 polymer ?
#
loop_
_entity_poly.entity_id
_entity_poly.type
_entity_poly.pdbx_seq_one_letter_code
_entity_poly.pdbx_strand_id
1 'polypeptide(L)' 'MSNILLIGTGRMAHNLGHAIRKAGHTIISITGRDPMKLAAIG' A
#
# COMPACT_ATOMS: atom_id res chain seq x y z
N MET A 1 15.34 1.45 -7.37
CA MET A 1 13.90 1.39 -7.76
C MET A 1 13.45 -0.05 -7.62
N SER A 2 12.39 -0.29 -6.85
CA SER A 2 11.96 -1.66 -6.49
C SER A 2 10.44 -1.78 -6.59
N ASN A 3 9.97 -2.99 -6.89
CA ASN A 3 8.56 -3.33 -6.90
C ASN A 3 8.15 -3.88 -5.53
N ILE A 4 7.13 -3.27 -4.92
CA ILE A 4 6.74 -3.55 -3.54
C ILE A 4 5.27 -3.96 -3.49
N LEU A 5 5.02 -5.06 -2.79
CA LEU A 5 3.69 -5.46 -2.31
C LEU A 5 3.52 -4.95 -0.88
N LEU A 6 2.43 -4.24 -0.62
CA LEU A 6 2.11 -3.73 0.72
C LEU A 6 1.08 -4.63 1.39
N ILE A 7 1.39 -5.17 2.58
CA ILE A 7 0.45 -5.98 3.37
C ILE A 7 -0.05 -5.16 4.55
N GLY A 8 -1.35 -4.87 4.53
CA GLY A 8 -2.06 -4.10 5.54
C GLY A 8 -2.79 -2.90 4.93
N THR A 9 -3.94 -2.55 5.52
CA THR A 9 -4.80 -1.42 5.10
C THR A 9 -5.01 -0.42 6.25
N GLY A 10 -4.10 -0.41 7.21
CA GLY A 10 -4.14 0.48 8.38
C GLY A 10 -3.45 1.83 8.14
N ARG A 11 -3.46 2.69 9.17
CA ARG A 11 -2.80 4.01 9.14
C ARG A 11 -1.30 3.93 8.82
N MET A 12 -0.61 2.91 9.35
CA MET A 12 0.80 2.69 9.01
C MET A 12 0.98 2.38 7.52
N ALA A 13 0.17 1.49 6.95
CA ALA A 13 0.26 1.14 5.54
C ALA A 13 0.01 2.36 4.63
N HIS A 14 -0.97 3.20 4.97
CA HIS A 14 -1.23 4.44 4.25
C HIS A 14 0.01 5.36 4.22
N ASN A 15 0.58 5.66 5.39
CA ASN A 15 1.73 6.57 5.49
C ASN A 15 3.00 5.97 4.85
N LEU A 16 3.21 4.67 5.04
CA LEU A 16 4.31 3.93 4.44
C LEU A 16 4.21 3.92 2.91
N GLY A 17 3.00 3.71 2.36
CA GLY A 17 2.77 3.73 0.93
C GLY A 17 3.14 5.08 0.29
N HIS A 18 2.79 6.19 0.95
CA HIS A 18 3.20 7.54 0.53
C HIS A 18 4.71 7.73 0.58
N ALA A 19 5.37 7.29 1.64
CA ALA A 19 6.83 7.38 1.77
C ALA A 19 7.55 6.56 0.69
N ILE A 20 7.07 5.34 0.42
CA ILE A 20 7.61 4.44 -0.62
C ILE A 20 7.51 5.08 -2.01
N ARG A 21 6.35 5.64 -2.35
CA ARG A 21 6.17 6.35 -3.63
C ARG A 21 7.07 7.58 -3.72
N LYS A 22 7.16 8.38 -2.65
CA LYS A 22 8.05 9.56 -2.60
C LYS A 22 9.52 9.19 -2.75
N ALA A 23 9.93 8.02 -2.26
CA ALA A 23 11.27 7.47 -2.44
C ALA A 23 11.53 6.90 -3.86
N GLY A 24 10.57 6.98 -4.78
CA GLY A 24 10.74 6.53 -6.17
C GLY A 24 10.63 5.02 -6.37
N HIS A 25 10.00 4.30 -5.43
CA HIS A 25 9.65 2.89 -5.59
C HIS A 25 8.21 2.73 -6.06
N THR A 26 7.93 1.59 -6.71
CA THR A 26 6.61 1.28 -7.27
C THR A 26 5.89 0.31 -6.35
N ILE A 27 4.70 0.69 -5.88
CA ILE A 27 3.79 -0.22 -5.19
C ILE A 27 2.93 -0.89 -6.25
N ILE A 28 3.11 -2.21 -6.41
CA ILE A 28 2.44 -2.98 -7.46
C ILE A 28 1.11 -3.58 -6.99
N SER A 29 0.93 -3.73 -5.68
CA SER A 29 -0.30 -4.26 -5.09
C SER A 29 -0.38 -3.93 -3.60
N ILE A 30 -1.60 -3.90 -3.07
CA ILE A 30 -1.91 -3.74 -1.66
C ILE A 30 -2.90 -4.84 -1.27
N THR A 31 -2.64 -5.54 -0.17
CA THR A 31 -3.52 -6.60 0.35
C THR A 31 -3.78 -6.42 1.84
N GLY A 32 -4.84 -7.03 2.36
CA GLY A 32 -5.28 -6.85 3.73
C GLY A 32 -6.43 -7.79 4.11
N ARG A 33 -6.83 -7.75 5.38
CA ARG A 33 -7.94 -8.58 5.90
C ARG A 33 -9.30 -7.88 5.87
N ASP A 34 -9.29 -6.56 5.69
CA ASP A 34 -10.50 -5.75 5.69
C ASP A 34 -10.98 -5.61 4.23
N PRO A 35 -12.02 -6.37 3.82
CA PRO A 35 -12.49 -6.36 2.45
C PRO A 35 -13.09 -5.00 2.05
N MET A 36 -13.65 -4.25 3.00
CA MET A 36 -14.21 -2.92 2.74
C MET A 36 -13.10 -1.93 2.39
N LYS A 37 -11.98 -1.99 3.12
CA LYS A 37 -10.82 -1.13 2.82
C LYS A 37 -10.11 -1.54 1.54
N LEU A 38 -10.07 -2.83 1.21
CA LEU A 38 -9.51 -3.28 -0.07
C LEU A 38 -10.35 -2.83 -1.26
N ALA A 39 -11.68 -2.92 -1.14
CA ALA A 39 -12.58 -2.41 -2.18
C ALA A 39 -12.42 -0.90 -2.42
N ALA A 40 -12.06 -0.13 -1.39
CA ALA A 40 -11.82 1.32 -1.48
C ALA A 40 -10.45 1.71 -2.09
N ILE A 41 -9.55 0.74 -2.34
CA ILE A 41 -8.22 1.00 -2.93
C ILE A 41 -8.26 0.90 -4.47
N GLY A 42 -9.28 0.26 -5.04
CA GLY A 42 -9.53 0.19 -6.49
C GLY A 42 -10.19 1.45 -7.04
#